data_AF-U6G1R3-F1
#
_entry.id   AF-U6G1R3-F1
#
_cell.length_a   1.000
_cell.length_b   1.000
_cell.length_c   1.000
_cell.angle_alpha   90.00
_cell.angle_beta   90.00
_cell.angle_gamma   90.00
#
_symmetry.space_group_name_H-M   'P 1'
#
loop_
_entity.id
_entity.type
_entity.pdbx_description
1 polymer ?
#
loop_
_entity_poly.entity_id
_entity_poly.type
_entity_poly.pdbx_seq_one_letter_code
_entity_poly.pdbx_strand_id
1 'polypeptide(L)'
;MMYYLIRTGGDYRFFPELMPWQWLGDIEDQRYRFLSVAQRRRSAFQLAALSREEPLDLLPLDLKHDLDGHLMKQFNAEAARVSAAVGRLMASYSFLCHPFIPCFSLRSALTVMKTDNAKGKWYSLGSDVNALFYLPHKLYRNPPSPKTALTRIMDHLTMTGQRFNPAYAAVLDSFADILEQRGPHWFCSEGECASQAFLRRLRTDDPQREVFEEYFREMYSRFSEAKEVKADEFLKVMQEKEKGHKAEAEVYTHWIMASNANETAKEEADQINSLYKSKQLQPLMDSNSVVVFNENGEKVNDPQLLVASFQAFEGLKEAISDAIKRVKTGSSSEKQ
;
A
#
# COMPACT_ATOMS: atom_id res chain seq x y z
N MET A 1 20.64 -9.50 8.61
CA MET A 1 20.48 -8.85 7.29
C MET A 1 19.51 -7.66 7.33
N MET A 2 18.21 -7.85 7.63
CA MET A 2 17.21 -6.74 7.60
C MET A 2 17.64 -5.51 8.40
N TYR A 3 18.06 -5.70 9.66
CA TYR A 3 18.55 -4.62 10.50
C TYR A 3 19.68 -3.82 9.83
N TYR A 4 20.67 -4.50 9.22
CA TYR A 4 21.76 -3.85 8.50
C TYR A 4 21.24 -3.00 7.34
N LEU A 5 20.39 -3.56 6.47
CA LEU A 5 19.82 -2.85 5.31
C LEU A 5 19.02 -1.61 5.75
N ILE A 6 18.25 -1.72 6.84
CA ILE A 6 17.46 -0.61 7.39
C ILE A 6 18.35 0.39 8.15
N ARG A 7 19.40 -0.05 8.83
CA ARG A 7 20.27 0.84 9.62
C ARG A 7 21.25 1.64 8.78
N THR A 8 21.72 1.08 7.66
CA THR A 8 22.77 1.70 6.83
C THR A 8 22.27 2.16 5.47
N GLY A 9 21.19 1.57 4.96
CA GLY A 9 20.71 1.84 3.59
C GLY A 9 21.65 1.29 2.50
N GLY A 10 22.48 0.30 2.85
CA GLY A 10 23.42 -0.34 1.95
C GLY A 10 22.86 -1.55 1.21
N ASP A 11 23.73 -2.18 0.44
CA ASP A 11 23.46 -3.40 -0.33
C ASP A 11 23.88 -4.65 0.48
N TYR A 12 23.20 -5.78 0.26
CA TYR A 12 23.51 -7.07 0.90
C TYR A 12 24.94 -7.54 0.62
N ARG A 13 25.54 -7.12 -0.51
CA ARG A 13 26.93 -7.42 -0.88
C ARG A 13 27.97 -6.91 0.12
N PHE A 14 27.62 -5.87 0.88
CA PHE A 14 28.48 -5.28 1.92
C PHE A 14 28.06 -5.70 3.34
N PHE A 15 27.30 -6.79 3.46
CA PHE A 15 26.91 -7.28 4.78
C PHE A 15 28.16 -7.60 5.61
N PRO A 16 28.28 -7.05 6.83
CA PRO A 16 29.48 -7.20 7.63
C PRO A 16 29.65 -8.65 8.07
N GLU A 17 30.90 -9.12 8.07
CA GLU A 17 31.24 -10.46 8.56
C GLU A 17 30.93 -10.60 10.06
N LEU A 18 31.24 -9.56 10.85
CA LEU A 18 30.92 -9.48 12.26
C LEU A 18 30.00 -8.27 12.52
N MET A 19 28.83 -8.53 13.12
CA MET A 19 27.92 -7.46 13.50
C MET A 19 28.41 -6.74 14.77
N PRO A 20 28.37 -5.40 14.81
CA PRO A 20 28.65 -4.64 16.02
C PRO A 20 27.73 -5.05 17.18
N TRP A 21 28.27 -5.12 18.40
CA TRP A 21 27.49 -5.50 19.58
C TRP A 21 26.34 -4.53 19.87
N GLN A 22 26.48 -3.24 19.50
CA GLN A 22 25.43 -2.24 19.64
C GLN A 22 24.21 -2.59 18.79
N TRP A 23 24.43 -3.18 17.61
CA TRP A 23 23.33 -3.62 16.74
C TRP A 23 22.63 -4.84 17.34
N LEU A 24 23.40 -5.76 17.95
CA LEU A 24 22.80 -6.90 18.65
C LEU A 24 21.95 -6.44 19.84
N GLY A 25 22.44 -5.49 20.64
CA GLY A 25 21.68 -4.90 21.75
C GLY A 25 20.36 -4.30 21.28
N ASP A 26 20.39 -3.44 20.25
CA ASP A 26 19.15 -2.84 19.71
C ASP A 26 18.21 -3.89 19.10
N ILE A 27 18.73 -4.92 18.40
CA ILE A 27 17.90 -6.02 17.89
C ILE A 27 17.15 -6.74 19.02
N GLU A 28 17.80 -6.97 20.16
CA GLU A 28 17.16 -7.58 21.33
C GLU A 28 16.11 -6.65 21.96
N ASP A 29 16.38 -5.34 22.03
CA ASP A 29 15.41 -4.36 22.52
C ASP A 29 14.17 -4.28 21.62
N GLN A 30 14.35 -4.26 20.29
CA GLN A 30 13.25 -4.31 19.33
C GLN A 30 12.47 -5.63 19.42
N ARG A 31 13.17 -6.76 19.58
CA ARG A 31 12.53 -8.07 19.79
C ARG A 31 11.68 -8.08 21.06
N TYR A 32 12.22 -7.56 22.17
CA TYR A 32 11.50 -7.46 23.43
C TYR A 32 10.25 -6.61 23.28
N ARG A 33 10.35 -5.44 22.62
CA ARG A 33 9.20 -4.56 22.37
C ARG A 33 8.10 -5.29 21.60
N PHE A 34 8.42 -5.93 20.48
CA PHE A 34 7.46 -6.71 19.71
C PHE A 34 6.82 -7.84 20.53
N LEU A 35 7.64 -8.67 21.18
CA LEU A 35 7.16 -9.81 21.96
C LEU A 35 6.29 -9.37 23.14
N SER A 36 6.60 -8.25 23.79
CA SER A 36 5.79 -7.73 24.90
C SER A 36 4.35 -7.40 24.46
N VAL A 37 4.19 -6.85 23.26
CA VAL A 37 2.88 -6.50 22.67
C VAL A 37 2.15 -7.75 22.21
N ALA A 38 2.82 -8.59 21.42
CA ALA A 38 2.23 -9.80 20.86
C ALA A 38 1.82 -10.80 21.95
N GLN A 39 2.67 -10.99 22.97
CA GLN A 39 2.40 -11.89 24.09
C GLN A 39 1.22 -11.43 24.94
N ARG A 40 1.12 -10.12 25.22
CA ARG A 40 0.00 -9.55 25.98
C ARG A 40 -1.32 -9.70 25.23
N ARG A 41 -1.31 -9.56 23.90
CA ARG A 41 -2.50 -9.78 23.07
C ARG A 41 -2.89 -11.24 23.03
N ARG A 42 -1.92 -12.12 22.75
CA ARG A 42 -2.12 -13.57 22.77
C ARG A 42 -2.72 -14.02 24.09
N SER A 43 -2.17 -13.60 25.23
CA SER A 43 -2.72 -13.99 26.54
C SER A 43 -4.15 -13.50 26.76
N ALA A 44 -4.48 -12.27 26.35
CA ALA A 44 -5.84 -11.75 26.45
C ALA A 44 -6.84 -12.57 25.61
N PHE A 45 -6.50 -12.88 24.35
CA PHE A 45 -7.37 -13.67 23.48
C PHE A 45 -7.47 -15.13 23.91
N GLN A 46 -6.33 -15.76 24.22
CA GLN A 46 -6.26 -17.15 24.64
C GLN A 46 -7.05 -17.39 25.94
N LEU A 47 -6.93 -16.50 26.93
CA LEU A 47 -7.67 -16.62 28.18
C LEU A 47 -9.17 -16.35 28.00
N ALA A 48 -9.54 -15.40 27.14
CA ALA A 48 -10.95 -15.13 26.85
C ALA A 48 -11.62 -16.27 26.08
N ALA A 49 -10.90 -16.89 25.13
CA ALA A 49 -11.38 -18.02 24.34
C ALA A 49 -11.24 -19.38 25.06
N LEU A 50 -10.53 -19.42 26.19
CA LEU A 50 -10.12 -20.66 26.88
C LEU A 50 -9.40 -21.65 25.94
N SER A 51 -8.66 -21.13 24.95
CA SER A 51 -7.96 -21.96 23.98
C SER A 51 -6.68 -22.54 24.59
N ARG A 52 -6.39 -23.81 24.26
CA ARG A 52 -5.18 -24.50 24.75
C ARG A 52 -3.92 -23.82 24.24
N GLU A 53 -3.92 -23.40 22.98
CA GLU A 53 -2.82 -22.73 22.32
C GLU A 53 -3.39 -21.67 21.38
N GLU A 54 -2.67 -20.56 21.25
CA GLU A 54 -2.97 -19.45 20.35
C GLU A 54 -1.65 -18.97 19.76
N PRO A 55 -1.55 -18.65 18.45
CA PRO A 55 -0.32 -18.10 17.89
C PRO A 55 -0.06 -16.68 18.41
N LEU A 56 1.20 -16.26 18.38
CA LEU A 56 1.51 -14.83 18.49
C LEU A 56 1.08 -14.14 17.19
N ASP A 57 0.62 -12.88 17.29
CA ASP A 57 0.35 -12.08 16.09
C ASP A 57 1.59 -12.10 15.16
N LEU A 58 1.36 -12.32 13.86
CA LEU A 58 2.40 -12.39 12.79
C LEU A 58 3.38 -13.58 12.86
N LEU A 59 3.13 -14.56 13.73
CA LEU A 59 3.96 -15.76 13.83
C LEU A 59 3.09 -17.01 13.75
N PRO A 60 3.62 -18.14 13.22
CA PRO A 60 2.90 -19.39 13.24
C PRO A 60 2.83 -19.96 14.66
N LEU A 61 1.92 -20.92 14.87
CA LEU A 61 1.82 -21.66 16.12
C LEU A 61 3.09 -22.48 16.38
N ASP A 62 3.54 -23.22 15.37
CA ASP A 62 4.79 -23.98 15.41
C ASP A 62 5.96 -23.18 14.83
N LEU A 63 6.68 -22.49 15.72
CA LEU A 63 7.86 -21.72 15.36
C LEU A 63 9.04 -22.57 14.88
N LYS A 64 9.07 -23.88 15.14
CA LYS A 64 10.22 -24.73 14.78
C LYS A 64 10.12 -25.27 13.36
N HIS A 65 8.91 -25.62 12.93
CA HIS A 65 8.70 -26.26 11.64
C HIS A 65 8.14 -25.31 10.57
N ASP A 66 7.28 -24.35 10.97
CA ASP A 66 6.52 -23.54 10.00
C ASP A 66 7.04 -22.11 9.83
N LEU A 67 8.00 -21.68 10.66
CA LEU A 67 8.45 -20.28 10.71
C LEU A 67 8.95 -19.76 9.36
N ASP A 68 9.88 -20.48 8.73
CA ASP A 68 10.48 -20.02 7.47
C ASP A 68 9.43 -19.92 6.35
N GLY A 69 8.56 -20.93 6.24
CA GLY A 69 7.47 -20.94 5.26
C GLY A 69 6.45 -19.83 5.52
N HIS A 70 6.11 -19.57 6.78
CA HIS A 70 5.19 -18.52 7.18
C HIS A 70 5.75 -17.13 6.87
N LEU A 71 7.00 -16.85 7.28
CA LEU A 71 7.64 -15.55 7.05
C LEU A 71 7.87 -15.29 5.56
N MET A 72 8.27 -16.29 4.78
CA MET A 72 8.42 -16.13 3.33
C MET A 72 7.10 -15.79 2.64
N LYS A 73 6.00 -16.47 3.02
CA LYS A 73 4.66 -16.12 2.53
C LYS A 73 4.27 -14.69 2.90
N GLN A 74 4.53 -14.29 4.14
CA GLN A 74 4.22 -12.94 4.63
C GLN A 74 5.03 -11.87 3.88
N PHE A 75 6.35 -12.03 3.74
CA PHE A 75 7.20 -11.08 3.03
C PHE A 75 6.86 -10.99 1.54
N ASN A 76 6.56 -12.11 0.88
CA ASN A 76 6.14 -12.09 -0.51
C ASN A 76 4.79 -11.37 -0.69
N ALA A 77 3.84 -11.61 0.21
CA ALA A 77 2.55 -10.92 0.19
C ALA A 77 2.70 -9.41 0.45
N GLU A 78 3.56 -9.02 1.39
CA GLU A 78 3.84 -7.61 1.68
C GLU A 78 4.56 -6.93 0.52
N ALA A 79 5.57 -7.56 -0.06
CA ALA A 79 6.27 -7.08 -1.25
C ALA A 79 5.30 -6.89 -2.43
N ALA A 80 4.42 -7.87 -2.70
CA ALA A 80 3.42 -7.78 -3.75
C ALA A 80 2.44 -6.61 -3.53
N ARG A 81 1.97 -6.39 -2.29
CA ARG A 81 1.11 -5.25 -1.94
C ARG A 81 1.82 -3.92 -2.14
N VAL A 82 3.09 -3.82 -1.75
CA VAL A 82 3.90 -2.61 -1.94
C VAL A 82 4.12 -2.36 -3.44
N SER A 83 4.51 -3.37 -4.23
CA SER A 83 4.68 -3.23 -5.67
C SER A 83 3.38 -2.81 -6.38
N ALA A 84 2.24 -3.37 -5.99
CA ALA A 84 0.94 -2.97 -6.51
C ALA A 84 0.59 -1.52 -6.16
N ALA A 85 0.89 -1.07 -4.92
CA ALA A 85 0.67 0.30 -4.50
C ALA A 85 1.59 1.27 -5.25
N VAL A 86 2.86 0.91 -5.45
CA VAL A 86 3.84 1.67 -6.25
C VAL A 86 3.37 1.79 -7.70
N GLY A 87 2.96 0.70 -8.34
CA GLY A 87 2.43 0.72 -9.71
C GLY A 87 1.23 1.65 -9.86
N ARG A 88 0.30 1.62 -8.90
CA ARG A 88 -0.85 2.55 -8.87
C ARG A 88 -0.43 4.02 -8.74
N LEU A 89 0.56 4.30 -7.89
CA LEU A 89 1.07 5.66 -7.71
C LEU A 89 1.88 6.14 -8.94
N MET A 90 2.61 5.25 -9.61
CA MET A 90 3.32 5.57 -10.85
C MET A 90 2.35 5.94 -11.98
N ALA A 91 1.22 5.23 -12.11
CA ALA A 91 0.20 5.54 -13.12
C ALA A 91 -0.35 6.97 -13.02
N SER A 92 -0.30 7.58 -11.83
CA SER A 92 -0.74 8.95 -11.58
C SER A 92 0.43 9.93 -11.32
N TYR A 93 1.66 9.54 -11.66
CA TYR A 93 2.90 10.29 -11.37
C TYR A 93 3.03 10.77 -9.92
N SER A 94 2.41 10.03 -9.01
CA SER A 94 2.37 10.33 -7.57
C SER A 94 3.41 9.53 -6.79
N PHE A 95 4.11 8.59 -7.44
CA PHE A 95 5.22 7.87 -6.84
C PHE A 95 6.46 8.76 -6.77
N LEU A 96 6.89 9.11 -5.56
CA LEU A 96 8.10 9.88 -5.25
C LEU A 96 8.24 11.22 -5.99
N CYS A 97 7.15 11.97 -6.17
CA CYS A 97 7.13 13.28 -6.85
C CYS A 97 7.61 14.47 -5.98
N HIS A 98 8.58 14.27 -5.09
CA HIS A 98 9.13 15.33 -4.22
C HIS A 98 9.84 16.44 -5.04
N PRO A 99 9.63 17.74 -4.76
CA PRO A 99 8.98 18.34 -3.58
C PRO A 99 7.46 18.55 -3.70
N PHE A 100 6.83 18.05 -4.75
CA PHE A 100 5.38 18.11 -4.90
C PHE A 100 4.69 17.10 -3.98
N ILE A 101 3.45 17.41 -3.62
CA ILE A 101 2.59 16.57 -2.80
C ILE A 101 1.31 16.27 -3.59
N PRO A 102 1.06 15.00 -3.97
CA PRO A 102 -0.14 14.63 -4.72
C PRO A 102 -1.37 14.69 -3.82
N CYS A 103 -2.45 15.25 -4.34
CA CYS A 103 -3.74 15.38 -3.67
C CYS A 103 -4.86 14.85 -4.58
N PHE A 104 -5.56 13.83 -4.08
CA PHE A 104 -6.65 13.16 -4.80
C PHE A 104 -8.05 13.56 -4.33
N SER A 105 -8.13 14.34 -3.24
CA SER A 105 -9.40 14.80 -2.66
C SER A 105 -9.28 16.21 -2.09
N LEU A 106 -10.42 16.89 -1.95
CA LEU A 106 -10.46 18.20 -1.30
C LEU A 106 -9.93 18.15 0.14
N ARG A 107 -10.22 17.07 0.89
CA ARG A 107 -9.74 16.89 2.26
C ARG A 107 -8.22 16.76 2.33
N SER A 108 -7.61 16.00 1.42
CA SER A 108 -6.14 15.93 1.32
C SER A 108 -5.55 17.29 1.01
N ALA A 109 -6.16 18.05 0.09
CA ALA A 109 -5.66 19.36 -0.31
C ALA A 109 -5.69 20.36 0.86
N LEU A 110 -6.80 20.43 1.60
CA LEU A 110 -6.90 21.27 2.80
C LEU A 110 -5.89 20.90 3.88
N THR A 111 -5.56 19.61 4.02
CA THR A 111 -4.58 19.13 5.00
C THR A 111 -3.17 19.54 4.60
N VAL A 112 -2.84 19.41 3.32
CA VAL A 112 -1.52 19.77 2.78
C VAL A 112 -1.31 21.28 2.82
N MET A 113 -2.34 22.10 2.55
CA MET A 113 -2.24 23.57 2.67
C MET A 113 -1.90 24.04 4.09
N LYS A 114 -2.24 23.27 5.13
CA LYS A 114 -1.86 23.61 6.52
C LYS A 114 -0.35 23.49 6.78
N THR A 115 0.40 22.80 5.92
CA THR A 115 1.84 22.59 6.14
C THR A 115 2.66 23.88 6.04
N ASP A 116 2.27 24.80 5.15
CA ASP A 116 2.96 26.07 4.92
C ASP A 116 2.02 27.29 5.00
N ASN A 117 0.84 27.12 5.61
CA ASN A 117 -0.22 28.12 5.72
C ASN A 117 -0.69 28.65 4.36
N ALA A 118 -0.93 27.74 3.41
CA ALA A 118 -1.45 28.00 2.07
C ALA A 118 -0.60 28.96 1.22
N LYS A 119 0.72 29.00 1.47
CA LYS A 119 1.67 29.84 0.73
C LYS A 119 2.18 29.18 -0.55
N GLY A 120 1.93 27.89 -0.73
CA GLY A 120 2.35 27.11 -1.89
C GLY A 120 1.46 27.33 -3.11
N LYS A 121 1.76 26.58 -4.17
CA LYS A 121 1.10 26.66 -5.47
C LYS A 121 0.52 25.31 -5.88
N TRP A 122 -0.52 25.34 -6.71
CA TRP A 122 -1.16 24.14 -7.24
C TRP A 122 -0.78 23.93 -8.70
N TYR A 123 -0.51 22.67 -9.06
CA TYR A 123 -0.14 22.27 -10.41
C TYR A 123 -1.00 21.11 -10.88
N SER A 124 -1.31 21.11 -12.17
CA SER A 124 -2.02 20.04 -12.89
C SER A 124 -1.15 19.52 -14.02
N LEU A 125 -1.11 18.19 -14.18
CA LEU A 125 -0.38 17.51 -15.25
C LEU A 125 -1.24 17.26 -16.51
N GLY A 126 -2.48 17.74 -16.54
CA GLY A 126 -3.40 17.55 -17.66
C GLY A 126 -4.67 16.81 -17.27
N SER A 127 -5.46 16.41 -18.25
CA SER A 127 -6.74 15.71 -18.04
C SER A 127 -6.56 14.24 -17.67
N ASP A 128 -5.47 13.61 -18.10
CA ASP A 128 -5.15 12.19 -17.94
C ASP A 128 -4.75 11.81 -16.50
N VAL A 129 -4.18 12.74 -15.72
CA VAL A 129 -3.77 12.46 -14.34
C VAL A 129 -4.85 12.88 -13.35
N ASN A 130 -5.45 11.94 -12.60
CA ASN A 130 -6.52 12.22 -11.64
C ASN A 130 -6.05 12.74 -10.26
N ALA A 131 -5.02 13.59 -10.25
CA ALA A 131 -4.49 14.24 -9.06
C ALA A 131 -4.10 15.70 -9.34
N LEU A 132 -4.15 16.55 -8.30
CA LEU A 132 -3.44 17.84 -8.30
C LEU A 132 -2.20 17.75 -7.42
N PHE A 133 -1.19 18.53 -7.78
CA PHE A 133 0.09 18.54 -7.10
C PHE A 133 0.31 19.87 -6.38
N TYR A 134 0.49 19.81 -5.08
CA TYR A 134 0.84 20.99 -4.28
C TYR A 134 2.36 21.15 -4.22
N LEU A 135 2.85 22.36 -4.50
CA LEU A 135 4.24 22.73 -4.30
C LEU A 135 4.35 23.66 -3.08
N PRO A 136 4.81 23.17 -1.93
CA PRO A 136 4.97 24.01 -0.75
C PRO A 136 6.01 25.11 -0.95
N HIS A 137 5.92 26.15 -0.11
CA HIS A 137 6.97 27.16 0.01
C HIS A 137 8.33 26.52 0.34
N LYS A 138 9.42 27.08 -0.20
CA LYS A 138 10.78 26.48 -0.17
C LYS A 138 11.24 26.02 1.23
N LEU A 139 10.87 26.76 2.28
CA LEU A 139 11.22 26.47 3.67
C LEU A 139 10.57 25.18 4.22
N TYR A 140 9.47 24.71 3.64
CA TYR A 140 8.69 23.57 4.11
C TYR A 140 8.80 22.34 3.19
N ARG A 141 9.80 22.32 2.29
CA ARG A 141 10.01 21.20 1.36
C ARG A 141 10.81 20.04 1.95
N ASN A 142 11.33 20.18 3.16
CA ASN A 142 12.11 19.11 3.79
C ASN A 142 11.20 17.93 4.14
N PRO A 143 11.63 16.68 3.85
CA PRO A 143 10.86 15.50 4.22
C PRO A 143 10.77 15.40 5.75
N PRO A 144 9.63 14.95 6.30
CA PRO A 144 9.51 14.68 7.73
C PRO A 144 10.41 13.51 8.15
N SER A 145 10.67 13.41 9.45
CA SER A 145 11.37 12.26 10.02
C SER A 145 10.50 10.99 9.92
N PRO A 146 11.09 9.79 9.86
CA PRO A 146 10.35 8.53 9.80
C PRO A 146 9.30 8.38 10.90
N LYS A 147 9.62 8.75 12.15
CA LYS A 147 8.64 8.69 13.26
C LYS A 147 7.50 9.67 13.10
N THR A 148 7.81 10.89 12.64
CA THR A 148 6.79 11.90 12.38
C THR A 148 5.85 11.43 11.27
N ALA A 149 6.38 10.80 10.23
CA ALA A 149 5.58 10.21 9.15
C ALA A 149 4.69 9.06 9.65
N LEU A 150 5.24 8.13 10.44
CA LEU A 150 4.47 7.02 11.01
C LEU A 150 3.35 7.52 11.93
N THR A 151 3.65 8.47 12.83
CA THR A 151 2.66 9.05 13.75
C THR A 151 1.50 9.68 12.98
N ARG A 152 1.79 10.44 11.92
CA ARG A 152 0.73 11.03 11.06
C ARG A 152 -0.14 9.98 10.39
N ILE A 153 0.43 8.85 9.95
CA ILE A 153 -0.34 7.74 9.38
C ILE A 153 -1.24 7.11 10.46
N MET A 154 -0.69 6.82 11.64
CA MET A 154 -1.43 6.23 12.76
C MET A 154 -2.58 7.11 13.23
N ASP A 155 -2.34 8.42 13.33
CA ASP A 155 -3.35 9.41 13.68
C ASP A 155 -4.45 9.47 12.61
N HIS A 156 -4.06 9.49 11.33
CA HIS A 156 -5.02 9.53 10.23
C HIS A 156 -5.94 8.30 10.24
N LEU A 157 -5.36 7.10 10.36
CA LEU A 157 -6.13 5.86 10.44
C LEU A 157 -7.09 5.88 11.64
N THR A 158 -6.59 6.29 12.81
CA THR A 158 -7.41 6.37 14.02
C THR A 158 -8.60 7.33 13.85
N MET A 159 -8.37 8.48 13.21
CA MET A 159 -9.40 9.48 12.91
C MET A 159 -10.40 9.03 11.85
N THR A 160 -10.03 8.10 10.96
CA THR A 160 -10.93 7.48 9.97
C THR A 160 -11.58 6.18 10.47
N GLY A 161 -11.38 5.82 11.74
CA GLY A 161 -11.95 4.61 12.34
C GLY A 161 -11.23 3.32 11.98
N GLN A 162 -10.06 3.40 11.36
CA GLN A 162 -9.21 2.27 11.00
C GLN A 162 -8.04 2.15 11.97
N ARG A 163 -7.57 0.92 12.24
CA ARG A 163 -6.40 0.69 13.09
C ARG A 163 -5.61 -0.50 12.57
N PHE A 164 -4.29 -0.41 12.61
CA PHE A 164 -3.45 -1.58 12.40
C PHE A 164 -3.59 -2.57 13.56
N ASN A 165 -3.30 -3.84 13.28
CA ASN A 165 -3.01 -4.80 14.35
C ASN A 165 -1.87 -4.22 15.21
N PRO A 166 -1.99 -4.19 16.55
CA PRO A 166 -0.96 -3.62 17.42
C PRO A 166 0.43 -4.23 17.25
N ALA A 167 0.53 -5.53 16.94
CA ALA A 167 1.81 -6.18 16.66
C ALA A 167 2.42 -5.67 15.35
N TYR A 168 1.61 -5.47 14.31
CA TYR A 168 2.07 -4.86 13.06
C TYR A 168 2.46 -3.39 13.25
N ALA A 169 1.71 -2.64 14.07
CA ALA A 169 2.09 -1.28 14.46
C ALA A 169 3.42 -1.23 15.22
N ALA A 170 3.69 -2.20 16.10
CA ALA A 170 4.97 -2.31 16.79
C ALA A 170 6.13 -2.60 15.82
N VAL A 171 5.91 -3.44 14.80
CA VAL A 171 6.92 -3.67 13.73
C VAL A 171 7.21 -2.39 12.96
N LEU A 172 6.17 -1.62 12.58
CA LEU A 172 6.34 -0.33 11.89
C LEU A 172 7.07 0.70 12.77
N ASP A 173 6.80 0.73 14.07
CA ASP A 173 7.48 1.60 15.03
C ASP A 173 8.97 1.24 15.15
N SER A 174 9.29 -0.05 15.29
CA SER A 174 10.68 -0.54 15.26
C SER A 174 11.39 -0.20 13.94
N PHE A 175 10.69 -0.31 12.81
CA PHE A 175 11.24 0.07 11.50
C PHE A 175 11.56 1.57 11.43
N ALA A 176 10.64 2.42 11.91
CA ALA A 176 10.85 3.86 11.97
C ALA A 176 11.99 4.23 12.93
N ASP A 177 12.10 3.55 14.08
CA ASP A 177 13.19 3.72 15.05
C ASP A 177 14.56 3.46 14.41
N ILE A 178 14.72 2.32 13.72
CA ILE A 178 16.00 1.96 13.09
C ILE A 178 16.35 2.96 11.97
N LEU A 179 15.36 3.49 11.25
CA LEU A 179 15.57 4.53 10.24
C LEU A 179 16.02 5.86 10.85
N GLU A 180 15.45 6.30 11.98
CA GLU A 180 15.85 7.53 12.67
C GLU A 180 17.32 7.50 13.09
N GLN A 181 17.86 6.32 13.42
CA GLN A 181 19.27 6.16 13.78
C GLN A 181 20.25 6.49 12.65
N ARG A 182 19.78 6.64 11.39
CA ARG A 182 20.60 7.14 10.28
C ARG A 182 20.93 8.62 10.41
N GLY A 183 20.18 9.37 11.22
CA GLY A 183 20.35 10.80 11.42
C GLY A 183 19.60 11.67 10.39
N PRO A 184 19.96 12.97 10.27
CA PRO A 184 19.20 13.95 9.49
C PRO A 184 19.00 13.59 8.02
N HIS A 185 19.99 12.95 7.40
CA HIS A 185 19.97 12.53 5.99
C HIS A 185 19.57 11.05 5.83
N TRP A 186 18.57 10.61 6.58
CA TRP A 186 18.13 9.20 6.61
C TRP A 186 17.73 8.67 5.22
N PHE A 187 17.15 9.54 4.37
CA PHE A 187 16.72 9.21 3.02
C PHE A 187 17.49 9.97 1.93
N CYS A 188 17.37 11.29 1.89
CA CYS A 188 18.01 12.15 0.89
C CYS A 188 19.25 12.85 1.44
N SER A 189 20.26 13.00 0.58
CA SER A 189 21.42 13.87 0.81
C SER A 189 21.04 15.35 0.60
N GLU A 190 21.92 16.28 0.97
CA GLU A 190 21.69 17.71 0.71
C GLU A 190 21.58 17.98 -0.80
N GLY A 191 20.51 18.64 -1.22
CA GLY A 191 20.23 18.93 -2.63
C GLY A 191 19.73 17.74 -3.46
N GLU A 192 19.63 16.54 -2.88
CA GLU A 192 19.10 15.33 -3.52
C GLU A 192 17.58 15.25 -3.34
N CYS A 193 16.83 14.96 -4.41
CA CYS A 193 15.39 14.70 -4.31
C CYS A 193 15.08 13.22 -4.04
N ALA A 194 13.84 12.93 -3.64
CA ALA A 194 13.41 11.58 -3.27
C ALA A 194 13.59 10.54 -4.39
N SER A 195 13.30 10.92 -5.64
CA SER A 195 13.45 10.06 -6.81
C SER A 195 14.92 9.73 -7.12
N GLN A 196 15.83 10.70 -6.96
CA GLN A 196 17.28 10.46 -7.07
C GLN A 196 17.79 9.53 -5.97
N ALA A 197 17.37 9.76 -4.72
CA ALA A 197 17.74 8.90 -3.60
C ALA A 197 17.25 7.46 -3.79
N PHE A 198 16.05 7.28 -4.35
CA PHE A 198 15.51 5.99 -4.73
C PHE A 198 16.36 5.31 -5.82
N LEU A 199 16.61 5.97 -6.95
CA LEU A 199 17.41 5.41 -8.04
C LEU A 199 18.85 5.09 -7.65
N ARG A 200 19.43 5.87 -6.73
CA ARG A 200 20.76 5.61 -6.16
C ARG A 200 20.79 4.34 -5.30
N ARG A 201 19.73 4.09 -4.53
CA ARG A 201 19.60 2.92 -3.65
C ARG A 201 18.98 1.71 -4.34
N LEU A 202 18.36 1.92 -5.51
CA LEU A 202 17.82 0.85 -6.33
C LEU A 202 18.97 0.00 -6.83
N ARG A 203 18.83 -1.30 -6.61
CA ARG A 203 19.82 -2.30 -6.98
C ARG A 203 20.06 -2.29 -8.49
N THR A 204 21.30 -2.52 -8.91
CA THR A 204 21.69 -2.46 -10.33
C THR A 204 21.19 -3.66 -11.12
N ASP A 205 21.18 -4.85 -10.51
CA ASP A 205 20.62 -6.09 -11.03
C ASP A 205 19.10 -6.24 -10.78
N ASP A 206 18.41 -5.15 -10.40
CA ASP A 206 16.95 -5.21 -10.24
C ASP A 206 16.25 -5.27 -11.61
N PRO A 207 15.39 -6.27 -11.87
CA PRO A 207 14.72 -6.41 -13.16
C PRO A 207 13.73 -5.27 -13.46
N GLN A 208 13.30 -4.51 -12.45
CA GLN A 208 12.40 -3.36 -12.62
C GLN A 208 13.15 -2.03 -12.77
N ARG A 209 14.48 -2.04 -12.78
CA ARG A 209 15.29 -0.82 -12.85
C ARG A 209 14.96 0.06 -14.05
N GLU A 210 14.90 -0.53 -15.24
CA GLU A 210 14.58 0.19 -16.48
C GLU A 210 13.19 0.83 -16.42
N VAL A 211 12.22 0.13 -15.83
CA VAL A 211 10.84 0.63 -15.64
C VAL A 211 10.83 1.87 -14.75
N PHE A 212 11.60 1.86 -13.65
CA PHE A 212 11.70 3.03 -12.77
C PHE A 212 12.44 4.19 -13.43
N GLU A 213 13.54 3.93 -14.16
CA GLU A 213 14.30 4.98 -14.86
C GLU A 213 13.46 5.65 -15.96
N GLU A 214 12.68 4.88 -16.72
CA GLU A 214 11.73 5.40 -17.71
C GLU A 214 10.62 6.22 -17.04
N TYR A 215 10.01 5.69 -15.98
CA TYR A 215 8.99 6.41 -15.22
C TYR A 215 9.50 7.76 -14.71
N PHE A 216 10.69 7.83 -14.09
CA PHE A 216 11.21 9.09 -13.58
C PHE A 216 11.57 10.06 -14.71
N ARG A 217 12.07 9.56 -15.85
CA ARG A 217 12.33 10.39 -17.03
C ARG A 217 11.05 11.05 -17.55
N GLU A 218 9.98 10.26 -17.68
CA GLU A 218 8.68 10.76 -18.10
C GLU A 218 8.09 11.72 -17.06
N MET A 219 8.11 11.35 -15.78
CA MET A 219 7.67 12.19 -14.67
C MET A 219 8.36 13.57 -14.72
N TYR A 220 9.69 13.62 -14.85
CA TYR A 220 10.40 14.91 -14.94
C TYR A 220 9.96 15.75 -16.14
N SER A 221 9.70 15.14 -17.29
CA SER A 221 9.18 15.84 -18.48
C SER A 221 7.76 16.36 -18.26
N ARG A 222 6.87 15.58 -17.63
CA ARG A 222 5.49 16.00 -17.36
C ARG A 222 5.44 17.13 -16.34
N PHE A 223 6.27 17.06 -15.30
CA PHE A 223 6.33 18.10 -14.26
C PHE A 223 6.97 19.40 -14.75
N SER A 224 7.86 19.39 -15.75
CA SER A 224 8.38 20.62 -16.35
C SER A 224 7.32 21.37 -17.18
N GLU A 225 6.35 20.64 -17.73
CA GLU A 225 5.22 21.17 -18.51
C GLU A 225 3.95 21.40 -17.65
N ALA A 226 4.03 21.15 -16.35
CA ALA A 226 2.88 21.25 -15.44
C ALA A 226 2.29 22.66 -15.41
N LYS A 227 0.96 22.76 -15.53
CA LYS A 227 0.25 24.05 -15.54
C LYS A 227 -0.14 24.44 -14.13
N GLU A 228 0.15 25.68 -13.75
CA GLU A 228 -0.30 26.26 -12.48
C GLU A 228 -1.83 26.42 -12.50
N VAL A 229 -2.51 25.87 -11.49
CA VAL A 229 -3.96 25.99 -11.31
C VAL A 229 -4.25 27.22 -10.47
N LYS A 230 -5.05 28.13 -11.01
CA LYS A 230 -5.44 29.36 -10.31
C LYS A 230 -6.48 29.07 -9.21
N ALA A 231 -6.56 29.97 -8.23
CA ALA A 231 -7.41 29.79 -7.05
C ALA A 231 -8.91 29.76 -7.35
N ASP A 232 -9.35 30.46 -8.39
CA ASP A 232 -10.72 30.50 -8.90
C ASP A 232 -11.16 29.17 -9.55
N GLU A 233 -10.25 28.49 -10.23
CA GLU A 233 -10.50 27.21 -10.89
C GLU A 233 -10.28 26.00 -9.98
N PHE A 234 -9.51 26.17 -8.89
CA PHE A 234 -9.05 25.10 -8.01
C PHE A 234 -10.17 24.17 -7.55
N LEU A 235 -11.27 24.70 -7.01
CA LEU A 235 -12.36 23.88 -6.47
C LEU A 235 -13.01 23.01 -7.55
N LYS A 236 -13.22 23.57 -8.73
CA LYS A 236 -13.83 22.86 -9.86
C LYS A 236 -12.93 21.72 -10.34
N VAL A 237 -11.65 22.02 -10.56
CA VAL A 237 -10.67 21.03 -11.02
C VAL A 237 -10.49 19.93 -9.98
N MET A 238 -10.40 20.27 -8.69
CA MET A 238 -10.28 19.27 -7.61
C MET A 238 -11.48 18.33 -7.56
N GLN A 239 -12.70 18.83 -7.73
CA GLN A 239 -13.91 17.99 -7.74
C GLN A 239 -13.94 17.04 -8.94
N GLU A 240 -13.52 17.50 -10.12
CA GLU A 240 -13.41 16.65 -11.31
C GLU A 240 -12.37 15.53 -11.10
N LYS A 241 -11.19 15.89 -10.58
CA LYS A 241 -10.11 14.93 -10.30
C LYS A 241 -10.49 13.93 -9.21
N GLU A 242 -11.17 14.36 -8.16
CA GLU A 242 -11.65 13.47 -7.09
C GLU A 242 -12.66 12.44 -7.59
N LYS A 243 -13.55 12.82 -8.52
CA LYS A 243 -14.49 11.88 -9.15
C LYS A 243 -13.75 10.84 -10.00
N GLY A 244 -12.80 11.27 -10.82
CA GLY A 244 -11.97 10.36 -11.62
C GLY A 244 -11.18 9.39 -10.74
N HIS A 245 -10.58 9.89 -9.66
CA HIS A 245 -9.83 9.07 -8.72
C HIS A 245 -10.69 8.03 -8.01
N LYS A 246 -11.93 8.36 -7.62
CA LYS A 246 -12.85 7.40 -6.99
C LYS A 246 -13.16 6.24 -7.92
N ALA A 247 -13.46 6.52 -9.19
CA ALA A 247 -13.70 5.49 -10.19
C ALA A 247 -12.45 4.60 -10.39
N GLU A 248 -11.25 5.18 -10.46
CA GLU A 248 -10.00 4.41 -10.54
C GLU A 248 -9.76 3.55 -9.29
N ALA A 249 -10.04 4.08 -8.10
CA ALA A 249 -9.86 3.36 -6.84
C ALA A 249 -10.82 2.18 -6.70
N GLU A 250 -12.06 2.32 -7.19
CA GLU A 250 -13.03 1.21 -7.27
C GLU A 250 -12.51 0.11 -8.20
N VAL A 251 -12.07 0.45 -9.42
CA VAL A 251 -11.49 -0.51 -10.36
C VAL A 251 -10.26 -1.20 -9.77
N TYR A 252 -9.40 -0.45 -9.08
CA TYR A 252 -8.21 -1.01 -8.44
C TYR A 252 -8.55 -1.98 -7.32
N THR A 253 -9.57 -1.68 -6.51
CA THR A 253 -10.08 -2.59 -5.46
C THR A 253 -10.51 -3.92 -6.08
N HIS A 254 -11.28 -3.88 -7.17
CA HIS A 254 -11.68 -5.08 -7.91
C HIS A 254 -10.48 -5.84 -8.49
N TRP A 255 -9.50 -5.12 -9.05
CA TRP A 255 -8.28 -5.74 -9.56
C TRP A 255 -7.45 -6.42 -8.46
N ILE A 256 -7.30 -5.80 -7.29
CA ILE A 256 -6.64 -6.42 -6.14
C ILE A 256 -7.37 -7.69 -5.73
N MET A 257 -8.70 -7.63 -5.59
CA MET A 257 -9.50 -8.80 -5.22
C MET A 257 -9.36 -9.92 -6.25
N ALA A 258 -9.34 -9.58 -7.55
CA ALA A 258 -9.14 -10.52 -8.64
C ALA A 258 -7.71 -11.10 -8.70
N SER A 259 -6.69 -10.31 -8.34
CA SER A 259 -5.27 -10.71 -8.41
C SER A 259 -4.80 -11.43 -7.14
N ASN A 260 -5.39 -11.11 -5.99
CA ASN A 260 -5.19 -11.78 -4.70
C ASN A 260 -6.20 -12.92 -4.47
N ALA A 261 -7.13 -13.14 -5.39
CA ALA A 261 -7.87 -14.37 -5.47
C ALA A 261 -6.85 -15.48 -5.71
N ASN A 262 -6.32 -16.03 -4.61
CA ASN A 262 -5.74 -17.35 -4.60
C ASN A 262 -6.75 -18.31 -5.26
N GLU A 263 -6.27 -19.44 -5.77
CA GLU A 263 -7.11 -20.50 -6.37
C GLU A 263 -8.39 -20.78 -5.56
N THR A 264 -8.33 -20.63 -4.23
CA THR A 264 -9.44 -20.73 -3.29
C THR A 264 -10.63 -19.79 -3.54
N ALA A 265 -10.43 -18.52 -3.93
CA ALA A 265 -11.56 -17.59 -4.14
C ALA A 265 -12.31 -17.89 -5.46
N LYS A 266 -11.60 -18.42 -6.47
CA LYS A 266 -12.21 -18.93 -7.69
C LYS A 266 -12.95 -20.23 -7.43
N GLU A 267 -12.36 -21.14 -6.65
CA GLU A 267 -13.01 -22.38 -6.20
C GLU A 267 -14.28 -22.11 -5.38
N GLU A 268 -14.26 -21.12 -4.47
CA GLU A 268 -15.43 -20.70 -3.70
C GLU A 268 -16.52 -20.08 -4.59
N ALA A 269 -16.16 -19.24 -5.56
CA ALA A 269 -17.10 -18.68 -6.53
C ALA A 269 -17.72 -19.75 -7.44
N ASP A 270 -16.91 -20.71 -7.90
CA ASP A 270 -17.35 -21.87 -8.69
C ASP A 270 -18.24 -22.80 -7.85
N GLN A 271 -17.93 -22.97 -6.56
CA GLN A 271 -18.73 -23.73 -5.61
C GLN A 271 -20.08 -23.05 -5.35
N ILE A 272 -20.13 -21.73 -5.13
CA ILE A 272 -21.38 -20.97 -4.98
C ILE A 272 -22.23 -21.06 -6.26
N ASN A 273 -21.62 -20.93 -7.43
CA ASN A 273 -22.30 -21.09 -8.73
C ASN A 273 -22.84 -22.52 -8.91
N SER A 274 -22.11 -23.53 -8.47
CA SER A 274 -22.57 -24.94 -8.50
C SER A 274 -23.75 -25.17 -7.54
N LEU A 275 -23.71 -24.58 -6.34
CA LEU A 275 -24.77 -24.65 -5.33
C LEU A 275 -26.05 -23.93 -5.77
N TYR A 276 -25.92 -22.84 -6.53
CA TYR A 276 -27.06 -22.18 -7.15
C TYR A 276 -27.68 -23.05 -8.24
N LYS A 277 -26.87 -23.60 -9.15
CA LYS A 277 -27.33 -24.50 -10.22
C LYS A 277 -27.99 -25.77 -9.66
N SER A 278 -27.51 -26.28 -8.51
CA SER A 278 -28.10 -27.43 -7.81
C SER A 278 -29.30 -27.10 -6.90
N LYS A 279 -29.73 -25.82 -6.84
CA LYS A 279 -30.80 -25.31 -5.97
C LYS A 279 -30.56 -25.52 -4.45
N GLN A 280 -29.31 -25.73 -4.05
CA GLN A 280 -28.92 -25.94 -2.65
C GLN A 280 -28.50 -24.65 -1.93
N LEU A 281 -28.33 -23.55 -2.67
CA LEU A 281 -27.88 -22.27 -2.11
C LEU A 281 -28.92 -21.59 -1.21
N GLN A 282 -30.22 -21.63 -1.56
CA GLN A 282 -31.29 -21.03 -0.75
C GLN A 282 -31.40 -21.68 0.64
N PRO A 283 -31.47 -23.02 0.78
CA PRO A 283 -31.44 -23.68 2.10
C PRO A 283 -30.22 -23.34 2.97
N LEU A 284 -29.06 -23.11 2.34
CA LEU A 284 -27.82 -22.75 3.05
C LEU A 284 -27.83 -21.29 3.55
N MET A 285 -28.42 -20.38 2.79
CA MET A 285 -28.63 -18.99 3.21
C MET A 285 -29.68 -18.86 4.32
N ASP A 286 -30.75 -19.66 4.23
CA ASP A 286 -31.85 -19.68 5.21
C ASP A 286 -31.38 -20.27 6.56
N SER A 287 -30.44 -21.21 6.53
CA SER A 287 -29.83 -21.84 7.73
C SER A 287 -28.69 -21.03 8.35
N ASN A 288 -28.37 -19.83 7.83
CA ASN A 288 -27.21 -19.01 8.22
C ASN A 288 -25.84 -19.72 8.07
N SER A 289 -25.77 -20.80 7.31
CA SER A 289 -24.49 -21.46 7.01
C SER A 289 -23.65 -20.66 6.01
N VAL A 290 -24.31 -19.88 5.14
CA VAL A 290 -23.69 -18.87 4.28
C VAL A 290 -24.37 -17.53 4.54
N VAL A 291 -23.60 -16.54 4.99
CA VAL A 291 -24.08 -15.17 5.26
C VAL A 291 -23.28 -14.20 4.42
N VAL A 292 -23.97 -13.46 3.55
CA VAL A 292 -23.35 -12.47 2.67
C VAL A 292 -23.95 -11.10 2.97
N PHE A 293 -23.09 -10.09 3.06
CA PHE A 293 -23.48 -8.70 3.25
C PHE A 293 -23.21 -7.90 1.97
N ASN A 294 -24.11 -6.98 1.63
CA ASN A 294 -23.90 -6.04 0.54
C ASN A 294 -22.94 -4.91 0.97
N GLU A 295 -22.60 -4.02 0.03
CA GLU A 295 -21.71 -2.87 0.25
C GLU A 295 -22.22 -1.89 1.32
N ASN A 296 -23.52 -1.92 1.61
CA ASN A 296 -24.18 -1.10 2.63
C ASN A 296 -24.24 -1.79 4.01
N GLY A 297 -23.72 -3.02 4.13
CA GLY A 297 -23.73 -3.81 5.37
C GLY A 297 -25.05 -4.55 5.65
N GLU A 298 -25.95 -4.64 4.67
CA GLU A 298 -27.22 -5.36 4.77
C GLU A 298 -27.06 -6.81 4.31
N LYS A 299 -27.76 -7.74 4.98
CA LYS A 299 -27.71 -9.16 4.62
C LYS A 299 -28.41 -9.40 3.28
N VAL A 300 -27.69 -9.98 2.32
CA VAL A 300 -28.23 -10.43 1.04
C VAL A 300 -29.02 -11.72 1.29
N ASN A 301 -30.33 -11.69 1.01
CA ASN A 301 -31.22 -12.85 1.20
C ASN A 301 -31.65 -13.51 -0.12
N ASP A 302 -31.29 -12.91 -1.26
CA ASP A 302 -31.65 -13.41 -2.58
C ASP A 302 -30.44 -14.06 -3.29
N PRO A 303 -30.49 -15.38 -3.57
CA PRO A 303 -29.43 -16.08 -4.28
C PRO A 303 -29.21 -15.59 -5.71
N GLN A 304 -30.24 -15.05 -6.38
CA GLN A 304 -30.11 -14.51 -7.75
C GLN A 304 -29.24 -13.26 -7.76
N LEU A 305 -29.49 -12.34 -6.83
CA LEU A 305 -28.67 -11.14 -6.64
C LEU A 305 -27.24 -11.49 -6.27
N LEU A 306 -27.05 -12.51 -5.44
CA LEU A 306 -25.72 -13.01 -5.08
C LEU A 306 -24.96 -13.51 -6.31
N VAL A 307 -25.56 -14.41 -7.09
CA VAL A 307 -24.90 -14.97 -8.29
C VAL A 307 -24.67 -13.90 -9.37
N ALA A 308 -25.62 -12.99 -9.57
CA ALA A 308 -25.44 -11.87 -10.49
C ALA A 308 -24.28 -10.96 -10.06
N SER A 309 -24.10 -10.71 -8.76
CA SER A 309 -22.96 -9.93 -8.26
C SER A 309 -21.61 -10.62 -8.51
N PHE A 310 -21.53 -11.94 -8.35
CA PHE A 310 -20.33 -12.72 -8.68
C PHE A 310 -20.04 -12.75 -10.18
N GLN A 311 -21.07 -12.88 -11.02
CA GLN A 311 -20.93 -12.84 -12.48
C GLN A 311 -20.49 -11.45 -12.97
N ALA A 312 -21.04 -10.38 -12.40
CA ALA A 312 -20.61 -9.02 -12.68
C ALA A 312 -19.14 -8.80 -12.27
N PHE A 313 -18.72 -9.35 -11.13
CA PHE A 313 -17.34 -9.32 -10.66
C PHE A 313 -16.38 -10.07 -11.60
N GLU A 314 -16.71 -11.29 -12.03
CA GLU A 314 -15.89 -12.05 -12.99
C GLU A 314 -15.83 -11.36 -14.37
N GLY A 315 -16.94 -10.80 -14.86
CA GLY A 315 -16.94 -10.03 -16.11
C GLY A 315 -16.06 -8.78 -16.03
N LEU A 316 -16.09 -8.06 -14.90
CA LEU A 316 -15.18 -6.94 -14.62
C LEU A 316 -13.71 -7.38 -14.59
N LYS A 317 -13.43 -8.51 -13.96
CA LYS A 317 -12.08 -9.10 -13.89
C LYS A 317 -11.54 -9.47 -15.26
N GLU A 318 -12.34 -10.08 -16.13
CA GLU A 318 -11.95 -10.38 -17.51
C GLU A 318 -11.65 -9.10 -18.30
N ALA A 319 -12.54 -8.09 -18.19
CA ALA A 319 -12.35 -6.80 -18.84
C ALA A 319 -11.08 -6.07 -18.36
N ILE A 320 -10.79 -6.09 -17.05
CA ILE A 320 -9.58 -5.51 -16.47
C ILE A 320 -8.33 -6.29 -16.91
N SER A 321 -8.36 -7.62 -16.88
CA SER A 321 -7.26 -8.47 -17.36
C SER A 321 -6.94 -8.18 -18.84
N ASP A 322 -7.97 -8.07 -19.68
CA ASP A 322 -7.80 -7.79 -21.10
C ASP A 322 -7.31 -6.37 -21.37
N ALA A 323 -7.75 -5.38 -20.59
CA ALA A 323 -7.20 -4.03 -20.63
C ALA A 323 -5.70 -4.02 -20.27
N ILE A 324 -5.30 -4.74 -19.22
CA ILE A 324 -3.89 -4.85 -18.80
C ILE A 324 -3.04 -5.57 -19.85
N LYS A 325 -3.56 -6.65 -20.47
CA LYS A 325 -2.87 -7.36 -21.56
C LYS A 325 -2.66 -6.45 -22.76
N ARG A 326 -3.67 -5.66 -23.15
CA ARG A 326 -3.57 -4.69 -24.26
C ARG A 326 -2.50 -3.62 -24.00
N VAL A 327 -2.37 -3.16 -22.76
CA VAL A 327 -1.31 -2.22 -22.34
C VAL A 327 0.08 -2.86 -22.45
N LYS A 328 0.24 -4.13 -22.05
CA LYS A 328 1.52 -4.87 -22.20
C LYS A 328 1.91 -5.17 -23.64
N THR A 329 0.95 -5.30 -24.56
CA THR A 329 1.23 -5.54 -25.99
C THR A 329 1.40 -4.25 -26.80
N GLY A 330 0.93 -3.11 -26.29
CA GLY A 330 1.06 -1.80 -26.93
C GLY A 330 2.50 -1.26 -26.94
N SER A 331 3.34 -1.63 -25.98
CA SER A 331 4.76 -1.25 -25.95
C SER A 331 5.66 -2.11 -26.85
N SER A 332 5.16 -3.24 -27.35
CA SER A 332 5.92 -4.16 -28.23
C SER A 332 5.56 -4.04 -29.72
N SER A 333 4.63 -3.17 -30.10
CA SER A 333 4.11 -3.10 -31.49
C SER A 333 4.26 -1.76 -32.20
N GLU A 334 4.95 -0.77 -31.62
CA GLU A 334 5.41 0.44 -32.33
C GLU A 334 6.94 0.42 -32.55
N LYS A 335 7.41 -0.61 -33.25
CA LYS A 335 8.65 -0.55 -34.04
C LYS A 335 8.45 -1.37 -35.31
N GLN A 336 7.91 -0.73 -36.34
CA GLN A 336 8.27 -0.96 -37.75
C GLN A 336 7.83 0.20 -38.61
#